data_AF-A0A498D8G2-F1
#
_entry.id   AF-A0A498D8G2-F1
#
_cell.length_a   1.000
_cell.length_b   1.000
_cell.length_c   1.000
_cell.angle_alpha   90.00
_cell.angle_beta   90.00
_cell.angle_gamma   90.00
#
_symmetry.space_group_name_H-M   'P 1'
#
loop_
_entity.id
_entity.type
_entity.pdbx_description
1 polymer ?
#
loop_
_entity_poly.entity_id
_entity_poly.type
_entity_poly.pdbx_seq_one_letter_code
_entity_poly.pdbx_strand_id
1 'polypeptide(L)'
;MGVIKTDQWLHDLYDKPILICAKLEEYFPGGTADDIFSYLVRNGMYRSPSKDKKKFIEYLQKKNFWEVTSREFDLLRAKWQGPDIPIFIFPSDSNNRKLSKDFNGKSGVAFTDKLFLFISEKTTENELKALFTHEYNHVCRLKHHAKDSSKYNLLDAIILEGLAEYMVGEQLGEALQANWTTYYPAAQIKKWIDHIIIPNSKLTPNNRKYEAILYGRNLYPKMLGYCAGYQLVEAFTKKSKVKGKDLLKLDSETFL
;
A
#
# COMPACT_ATOMS: atom_id res chain seq x y z
N MET A 1 -3.58 10.02 -16.16
CA MET A 1 -2.51 9.15 -16.65
C MET A 1 -2.78 7.73 -16.17
N GLY A 2 -2.40 6.72 -16.95
CA GLY A 2 -2.61 5.31 -16.61
C GLY A 2 -1.32 4.60 -16.19
N VAL A 3 -1.27 3.29 -16.40
CA VAL A 3 -0.07 2.48 -16.14
C VAL A 3 1.04 2.87 -17.12
N ILE A 4 2.18 3.30 -16.57
CA ILE A 4 3.37 3.65 -17.34
C ILE A 4 4.03 2.37 -17.83
N LYS A 5 4.47 2.37 -19.10
CA LYS A 5 5.18 1.25 -19.75
C LYS A 5 6.62 1.10 -19.23
N THR A 6 6.74 0.85 -17.93
CA THR A 6 8.02 0.62 -17.24
C THR A 6 8.68 -0.67 -17.68
N ASP A 7 7.97 -1.59 -18.34
CA ASP A 7 8.54 -2.75 -19.02
C ASP A 7 9.60 -2.35 -20.05
N GLN A 8 9.34 -1.28 -20.81
CA GLN A 8 10.30 -0.71 -21.76
C GLN A 8 11.53 -0.16 -21.05
N TRP A 9 11.35 0.50 -19.91
CA TRP A 9 12.46 1.05 -19.13
C TRP A 9 13.31 -0.07 -18.54
N LEU A 10 12.68 -1.13 -18.03
CA LEU A 10 13.37 -2.29 -17.47
C LEU A 10 14.15 -3.03 -18.55
N HIS A 11 13.66 -3.11 -19.79
CA HIS A 11 14.43 -3.73 -20.89
C HIS A 11 15.85 -3.13 -21.00
N ASP A 12 15.93 -1.80 -21.03
CA ASP A 12 17.17 -1.06 -21.26
C ASP A 12 17.97 -0.77 -19.98
N LEU A 13 17.28 -0.48 -18.88
CA LEU A 13 17.85 0.13 -17.67
C LEU A 13 17.79 -0.76 -16.42
N TYR A 14 17.33 -2.02 -16.51
CA TYR A 14 17.26 -2.91 -15.33
C TYR A 14 18.57 -2.93 -14.53
N ASP A 15 19.71 -2.94 -15.22
CA ASP A 15 21.04 -3.02 -14.62
C ASP A 15 21.52 -1.70 -14.00
N LYS A 16 20.75 -0.63 -14.20
CA LYS A 16 21.07 0.75 -13.82
C LYS A 16 19.84 1.40 -13.15
N PRO A 17 19.40 0.91 -11.98
CA PRO A 17 18.17 1.39 -11.34
C PRO A 17 18.19 2.89 -11.01
N ILE A 18 19.36 3.49 -10.77
CA ILE A 18 19.49 4.95 -10.59
C ILE A 18 19.06 5.71 -11.86
N LEU A 19 19.33 5.18 -13.06
CA LEU A 19 18.87 5.79 -14.32
C LEU A 19 17.36 5.63 -14.53
N ILE A 20 16.75 4.59 -13.97
CA ILE A 20 15.28 4.49 -13.88
C ILE A 20 14.76 5.60 -12.98
N CYS A 21 15.38 5.84 -11.82
CA CYS A 21 15.00 6.91 -10.91
C CYS A 21 15.23 8.31 -11.50
N ALA A 22 16.21 8.51 -12.38
CA ALA A 22 16.38 9.76 -13.13
C ALA A 22 15.16 10.06 -14.02
N LYS A 23 14.54 9.04 -14.64
CA LYS A 23 13.27 9.20 -15.37
C LYS A 23 12.09 9.56 -14.45
N LEU A 24 12.20 9.31 -13.15
CA LEU A 24 11.16 9.61 -12.18
C LEU A 24 11.26 11.03 -11.61
N GLU A 25 12.36 11.76 -11.83
CA GLU A 25 12.58 13.11 -11.26
C GLU A 25 11.44 14.09 -11.61
N GLU A 26 10.86 13.99 -12.80
CA GLU A 26 9.70 14.82 -13.20
C GLU A 26 8.47 14.64 -12.29
N TYR A 27 8.36 13.51 -11.59
CA TYR A 27 7.27 13.20 -10.66
C TYR A 27 7.60 13.52 -9.20
N PHE A 28 8.83 13.94 -8.89
CA PHE A 28 9.31 14.26 -7.55
C PHE A 28 9.94 15.66 -7.53
N PRO A 29 9.13 16.72 -7.35
CA PRO A 29 9.65 18.09 -7.31
C PRO A 29 10.74 18.25 -6.25
N GLY A 30 11.96 18.59 -6.72
CA GLY A 30 13.13 18.79 -5.86
C GLY A 30 13.82 17.51 -5.37
N GLY A 31 13.38 16.32 -5.78
CA GLY A 31 14.02 15.05 -5.46
C GLY A 31 15.03 14.64 -6.53
N THR A 32 16.22 14.23 -6.13
CA THR A 32 17.24 13.68 -7.05
C THR A 32 17.00 12.19 -7.31
N ALA A 33 17.57 11.65 -8.39
CA ALA A 33 17.54 10.22 -8.67
C ALA A 33 18.02 9.36 -7.48
N ASP A 34 19.04 9.81 -6.74
CA ASP A 34 19.55 9.12 -5.54
C ASP A 34 18.56 9.16 -4.37
N ASP A 35 17.88 10.28 -4.15
CA ASP A 35 16.84 10.42 -3.13
C ASP A 35 15.65 9.49 -3.43
N ILE A 36 15.20 9.50 -4.68
CA ILE A 36 14.11 8.67 -5.17
C ILE A 36 14.50 7.20 -5.04
N PHE A 37 15.69 6.81 -5.53
CA PHE A 37 16.18 5.44 -5.43
C PHE A 37 16.24 4.96 -3.98
N SER A 38 16.84 5.77 -3.10
CA SER A 38 16.93 5.48 -1.67
C SER A 38 15.55 5.31 -1.04
N TYR A 39 14.58 6.14 -1.40
CA TYR A 39 13.22 6.05 -0.91
C TYR A 39 12.49 4.80 -1.42
N LEU A 40 12.50 4.54 -2.73
CA LEU A 40 11.81 3.39 -3.31
C LEU A 40 12.43 2.06 -2.83
N VAL A 41 13.76 1.99 -2.69
CA VAL A 41 14.45 0.81 -2.12
C VAL A 41 14.03 0.54 -0.68
N ARG A 42 13.90 1.58 0.16
CA ARG A 42 13.42 1.40 1.53
C ARG A 42 12.00 0.83 1.59
N ASN A 43 11.19 1.10 0.57
CA ASN A 43 9.81 0.64 0.46
C ASN A 43 9.64 -0.63 -0.37
N GLY A 44 10.70 -1.21 -0.92
CA GLY A 44 10.67 -2.53 -1.52
C GLY A 44 11.18 -2.64 -2.95
N MET A 45 11.59 -1.56 -3.60
CA MET A 45 12.23 -1.62 -4.91
C MET A 45 13.54 -2.41 -4.85
N TYR A 46 13.82 -3.18 -5.89
CA TYR A 46 15.08 -3.91 -6.03
C TYR A 46 16.31 -2.97 -6.00
N ARG A 47 17.37 -3.42 -5.31
CA ARG A 47 18.65 -2.70 -5.20
C ARG A 47 19.61 -3.05 -6.31
N SER A 48 19.71 -4.35 -6.56
CA SER A 48 20.66 -4.92 -7.50
C SER A 48 19.91 -5.85 -8.45
N PRO A 49 20.28 -5.84 -9.73
CA PRO A 49 19.76 -6.77 -10.72
C PRO A 49 19.83 -8.21 -10.24
N SER A 50 18.77 -8.99 -10.46
CA SER A 50 18.86 -10.44 -10.29
C SER A 50 19.79 -11.02 -11.35
N LYS A 51 20.46 -12.14 -11.04
CA LYS A 51 21.32 -12.85 -12.01
C LYS A 51 20.57 -13.32 -13.27
N ASP A 52 19.24 -13.40 -13.18
CA ASP A 52 18.33 -13.88 -14.22
C ASP A 52 17.40 -12.75 -14.75
N LYS A 53 17.93 -11.52 -14.92
CA LYS A 53 17.24 -10.33 -15.49
C LYS A 53 16.23 -10.68 -16.59
N LYS A 54 16.70 -11.43 -17.60
CA LYS A 54 15.93 -11.75 -18.79
C LYS A 54 14.69 -12.57 -18.46
N LYS A 55 14.82 -13.60 -17.62
CA LYS A 55 13.68 -14.43 -17.20
C LYS A 55 12.66 -13.64 -16.39
N PHE A 56 13.13 -12.71 -15.56
CA PHE A 56 12.24 -11.87 -14.76
C PHE A 56 11.41 -10.92 -15.62
N ILE A 57 12.05 -10.19 -16.54
CA ILE A 57 11.35 -9.27 -17.44
C ILE A 57 10.38 -10.05 -18.35
N GLU A 58 10.83 -11.17 -18.92
CA GLU A 58 9.98 -12.06 -19.72
C GLU A 58 8.80 -12.61 -18.92
N TYR A 59 9.00 -12.94 -17.64
CA TYR A 59 7.92 -13.39 -16.76
C TYR A 59 6.85 -12.30 -16.59
N LEU A 60 7.25 -11.07 -16.24
CA LEU A 60 6.30 -9.96 -16.04
C LEU A 60 5.53 -9.64 -17.33
N GLN A 61 6.22 -9.64 -18.48
CA GLN A 61 5.60 -9.43 -19.79
C GLN A 61 4.64 -10.57 -20.15
N LYS A 62 5.05 -11.82 -19.96
CA LYS A 62 4.21 -13.00 -20.24
C LYS A 62 2.96 -13.06 -19.37
N LYS A 63 3.05 -12.59 -18.13
CA LYS A 63 1.90 -12.47 -17.21
C LYS A 63 1.03 -11.24 -17.46
N ASN A 64 1.45 -10.37 -18.38
CA ASN A 64 0.71 -9.19 -18.82
C ASN A 64 0.29 -8.27 -17.66
N PHE A 65 1.17 -8.09 -16.66
CA PHE A 65 0.84 -7.36 -15.43
C PHE A 65 0.48 -5.90 -15.66
N TRP A 66 1.11 -5.23 -16.63
CA TRP A 66 0.74 -3.84 -16.99
C TRP A 66 -0.71 -3.74 -17.46
N GLU A 67 -1.16 -4.68 -18.29
CA GLU A 67 -2.54 -4.73 -18.77
C GLU A 67 -3.52 -5.10 -17.66
N VAL A 68 -3.17 -6.09 -16.82
CA VAL A 68 -3.98 -6.46 -15.65
C VAL A 68 -4.17 -5.25 -14.73
N THR A 69 -3.08 -4.55 -14.38
CA THR A 69 -3.14 -3.34 -13.56
C THR A 69 -3.92 -2.23 -14.26
N SER A 70 -3.83 -2.09 -15.58
CA SER A 70 -4.60 -1.08 -16.31
C SER A 70 -6.10 -1.33 -16.22
N ARG A 71 -6.54 -2.59 -16.41
CA ARG A 71 -7.96 -2.95 -16.28
C ARG A 71 -8.46 -2.75 -14.86
N GLU A 72 -7.67 -3.14 -13.87
CA GLU A 72 -8.02 -2.94 -12.46
C GLU A 72 -8.08 -1.45 -12.12
N PHE A 73 -7.17 -0.63 -12.66
CA PHE A 73 -7.20 0.81 -12.50
C PHE A 73 -8.47 1.42 -13.09
N ASP A 74 -8.83 1.08 -14.33
CA ASP A 74 -10.05 1.62 -14.96
C ASP A 74 -11.31 1.25 -14.16
N LEU A 75 -11.39 0.00 -13.69
CA LEU A 75 -12.46 -0.50 -12.85
C LEU A 75 -12.57 0.30 -11.53
N LEU A 76 -11.48 0.35 -10.76
CA LEU A 76 -11.49 0.98 -9.43
C LEU A 76 -11.59 2.49 -9.51
N ARG A 77 -10.97 3.12 -10.51
CA ARG A 77 -11.10 4.56 -10.74
C ARG A 77 -12.56 4.94 -10.99
N ALA A 78 -13.27 4.19 -11.83
CA ALA A 78 -14.69 4.43 -12.07
C ALA A 78 -15.52 4.17 -10.81
N LYS A 79 -15.28 3.05 -10.11
CA LYS A 79 -16.03 2.64 -8.91
C LYS A 79 -15.84 3.61 -7.74
N TRP A 80 -14.62 4.08 -7.51
CA TRP A 80 -14.25 4.94 -6.39
C TRP A 80 -14.20 6.42 -6.73
N GLN A 81 -14.41 6.79 -8.00
CA GLN A 81 -14.23 8.16 -8.50
C GLN A 81 -12.82 8.69 -8.17
N GLY A 82 -11.84 7.78 -8.28
CA GLY A 82 -10.46 8.05 -7.91
C GLY A 82 -9.74 8.95 -8.92
N PRO A 83 -8.57 9.49 -8.55
CA PRO A 83 -7.78 10.32 -9.45
C PRO A 83 -7.13 9.53 -10.58
N ASP A 84 -6.78 10.29 -11.62
CA ASP A 84 -6.12 9.80 -12.81
C ASP A 84 -4.59 9.96 -12.72
N ILE A 85 -3.90 8.98 -12.13
CA ILE A 85 -2.49 9.10 -11.71
C ILE A 85 -1.55 8.13 -12.45
N PRO A 86 -0.28 8.50 -12.69
CA PRO A 86 0.71 7.56 -13.20
C PRO A 86 0.94 6.41 -12.21
N ILE A 87 0.93 5.19 -12.75
CA ILE A 87 1.19 3.95 -11.99
C ILE A 87 2.44 3.29 -12.56
N PHE A 88 3.41 3.01 -11.68
CA PHE A 88 4.69 2.43 -12.04
C PHE A 88 4.81 1.03 -11.44
N ILE A 89 5.25 0.07 -12.24
CA ILE A 89 5.49 -1.31 -11.80
C ILE A 89 6.99 -1.59 -11.90
N PHE A 90 7.58 -1.99 -10.78
CA PHE A 90 9.01 -2.32 -10.68
C PHE A 90 9.24 -3.66 -9.97
N PRO A 91 10.41 -4.29 -10.17
CA PRO A 91 10.81 -5.47 -9.41
C PRO A 91 10.93 -5.16 -7.91
N SER A 92 10.47 -6.07 -7.06
CA SER A 92 10.72 -6.01 -5.62
C SER A 92 12.10 -6.57 -5.24
N ASP A 93 12.62 -6.13 -4.08
CA ASP A 93 13.86 -6.65 -3.50
C ASP A 93 13.64 -8.07 -2.93
N SER A 94 14.03 -9.08 -3.70
CA SER A 94 13.94 -10.50 -3.31
C SER A 94 14.82 -10.86 -2.11
N ASN A 95 15.80 -10.03 -1.75
CA ASN A 95 16.65 -10.24 -0.58
C ASN A 95 16.07 -9.64 0.71
N ASN A 96 15.00 -8.85 0.61
CA ASN A 96 14.36 -8.25 1.77
C ASN A 96 13.51 -9.29 2.52
N ARG A 97 14.13 -9.95 3.51
CA ARG A 97 13.49 -11.00 4.33
C ARG A 97 12.22 -10.52 5.04
N LYS A 98 12.17 -9.25 5.47
CA LYS A 98 11.00 -8.68 6.14
C LYS A 98 9.84 -8.55 5.14
N LEU A 99 10.11 -8.00 3.96
CA LEU A 99 9.14 -7.92 2.87
C LEU A 99 8.63 -9.31 2.45
N SER A 100 9.54 -10.28 2.33
CA SER A 100 9.19 -11.67 2.01
C SER A 100 8.28 -12.30 3.07
N LYS A 101 8.54 -12.06 4.36
CA LYS A 101 7.81 -12.71 5.47
C LYS A 101 6.44 -12.08 5.73
N ASP A 102 6.38 -10.75 5.74
CA ASP A 102 5.17 -10.04 6.18
C ASP A 102 4.26 -9.67 5.01
N PHE A 103 4.79 -9.57 3.78
CA PHE A 103 4.04 -9.11 2.61
C PHE A 103 4.20 -10.04 1.38
N ASN A 104 4.71 -11.26 1.57
CA ASN A 104 5.00 -12.22 0.49
C ASN A 104 5.86 -11.64 -0.65
N GLY A 105 6.81 -10.76 -0.32
CA GLY A 105 7.77 -10.21 -1.28
C GLY A 105 7.19 -9.16 -2.22
N LYS A 106 6.01 -8.61 -1.91
CA LYS A 106 5.37 -7.52 -2.66
C LYS A 106 5.07 -6.34 -1.74
N SER A 107 5.04 -5.14 -2.31
CA SER A 107 4.79 -3.89 -1.60
C SER A 107 4.36 -2.84 -2.59
N GLY A 108 3.69 -1.79 -2.14
CA GLY A 108 3.52 -0.59 -2.93
C GLY A 108 3.85 0.66 -2.13
N VAL A 109 3.84 1.78 -2.83
CA VAL A 109 3.83 3.10 -2.23
C VAL A 109 2.84 3.97 -2.97
N ALA A 110 1.86 4.47 -2.22
CA ALA A 110 0.90 5.43 -2.69
C ALA A 110 1.25 6.86 -2.27
N PHE A 111 1.20 7.76 -3.25
CA PHE A 111 1.18 9.20 -3.05
C PHE A 111 -0.20 9.74 -3.44
N THR A 112 -0.47 11.01 -3.17
CA THR A 112 -1.70 11.68 -3.62
C THR A 112 -1.83 11.75 -5.14
N ASP A 113 -0.70 11.65 -5.87
CA ASP A 113 -0.57 11.95 -7.29
C ASP A 113 0.12 10.86 -8.11
N LYS A 114 0.62 9.76 -7.51
CA LYS A 114 1.33 8.66 -8.20
C LYS A 114 1.35 7.39 -7.35
N LEU A 115 1.54 6.25 -8.02
CA LEU A 115 1.55 4.93 -7.38
C LEU A 115 2.72 4.09 -7.86
N PHE A 116 3.40 3.40 -6.94
CA PHE A 116 4.46 2.44 -7.24
C PHE A 116 4.06 1.06 -6.73
N LEU A 117 4.18 0.04 -7.58
CA LEU A 117 4.00 -1.36 -7.22
C LEU A 117 5.34 -2.09 -7.37
N PHE A 118 5.72 -2.83 -6.34
CA PHE A 118 6.90 -3.68 -6.33
C PHE A 118 6.49 -5.14 -6.26
N ILE A 119 6.81 -5.88 -7.32
CA ILE A 119 6.36 -7.27 -7.50
C ILE A 119 7.51 -8.20 -7.85
N SER A 120 7.32 -9.49 -7.58
CA SER A 120 8.32 -10.53 -7.82
C SER A 120 7.83 -11.54 -8.86
N GLU A 121 8.72 -12.44 -9.29
CA GLU A 121 8.39 -13.56 -10.18
C GLU A 121 7.43 -14.57 -9.53
N LYS A 122 7.22 -14.48 -8.22
CA LYS A 122 6.28 -15.32 -7.48
C LYS A 122 4.90 -14.68 -7.37
N THR A 123 4.78 -13.40 -7.71
CA THR A 123 3.52 -12.67 -7.62
C THR A 123 2.53 -13.28 -8.60
N THR A 124 1.35 -13.61 -8.08
CA THR A 124 0.20 -14.07 -8.87
C THR A 124 -0.67 -12.89 -9.32
N GLU A 125 -1.55 -13.12 -10.30
CA GLU A 125 -2.49 -12.09 -10.76
C GLU A 125 -3.40 -11.60 -9.64
N ASN A 126 -3.92 -12.51 -8.81
CA ASN A 126 -4.78 -12.15 -7.67
C ASN A 126 -4.04 -11.32 -6.62
N GLU A 127 -2.77 -11.63 -6.36
CA GLU A 127 -1.95 -10.83 -5.46
C GLU A 127 -1.63 -9.45 -6.03
N LEU A 128 -1.43 -9.34 -7.34
CA LEU A 128 -1.27 -8.04 -8.01
C LEU A 128 -2.54 -7.20 -7.88
N LYS A 129 -3.71 -7.79 -8.13
CA LYS A 129 -5.00 -7.11 -7.95
C LYS A 129 -5.19 -6.68 -6.51
N ALA A 130 -4.97 -7.56 -5.54
CA ALA A 130 -5.09 -7.24 -4.11
C ALA A 130 -4.15 -6.09 -3.71
N LEU A 131 -2.88 -6.17 -4.12
CA LEU A 131 -1.91 -5.10 -3.87
C LEU A 131 -2.36 -3.79 -4.51
N PHE A 132 -2.77 -3.81 -5.77
CA PHE A 132 -3.20 -2.60 -6.46
C PHE A 132 -4.47 -1.99 -5.82
N THR A 133 -5.46 -2.82 -5.48
CA THR A 133 -6.68 -2.40 -4.80
C THR A 133 -6.36 -1.72 -3.47
N HIS A 134 -5.44 -2.29 -2.69
CA HIS A 134 -4.97 -1.70 -1.44
C HIS A 134 -4.31 -0.33 -1.68
N GLU A 135 -3.31 -0.28 -2.54
CA GLU A 135 -2.48 0.91 -2.73
C GLU A 135 -3.27 2.04 -3.43
N TYR A 136 -4.13 1.72 -4.40
CA TYR A 136 -5.00 2.70 -5.03
C TYR A 136 -6.07 3.23 -4.07
N ASN A 137 -6.46 2.45 -3.06
CA ASN A 137 -7.34 2.94 -2.00
C ASN A 137 -6.68 4.07 -1.20
N HIS A 138 -5.39 3.93 -0.87
CA HIS A 138 -4.63 4.99 -0.23
C HIS A 138 -4.60 6.27 -1.07
N VAL A 139 -4.33 6.16 -2.38
CA VAL A 139 -4.37 7.31 -3.30
C VAL A 139 -5.72 8.04 -3.21
N CYS A 140 -6.82 7.29 -3.29
CA CYS A 140 -8.17 7.86 -3.24
C CYS A 140 -8.45 8.53 -1.89
N ARG A 141 -8.06 7.88 -0.79
CA ARG A 141 -8.25 8.39 0.58
C ARG A 141 -7.44 9.65 0.83
N LEU A 142 -6.15 9.65 0.48
CA LEU A 142 -5.25 10.79 0.65
C LEU A 142 -5.70 12.01 -0.16
N LYS A 143 -6.36 11.80 -1.31
CA LYS A 143 -6.95 12.89 -2.09
C LYS A 143 -8.11 13.58 -1.36
N HIS A 144 -8.93 12.85 -0.62
CA HIS A 144 -10.02 13.43 0.17
C HIS A 144 -9.55 14.10 1.46
N HIS A 145 -8.47 13.58 2.06
CA HIS A 145 -7.91 14.08 3.33
C HIS A 145 -6.47 14.57 3.14
N ALA A 146 -6.26 15.44 2.16
CA ALA A 146 -4.94 15.99 1.86
C ALA A 146 -4.43 16.82 3.05
N LYS A 147 -3.52 16.22 3.82
CA LYS A 147 -2.82 16.83 4.95
C LYS A 147 -1.32 16.57 4.76
N ASP A 148 -0.50 17.45 5.32
CA ASP A 148 0.93 17.21 5.46
C ASP A 148 1.16 15.88 6.19
N SER A 149 2.07 15.03 5.70
CA SER A 149 2.35 13.72 6.29
C SER A 149 2.79 13.82 7.75
N SER A 150 3.43 14.92 8.16
CA SER A 150 3.78 15.19 9.57
C SER A 150 2.57 15.43 10.48
N LYS A 151 1.41 15.74 9.91
CA LYS A 151 0.14 15.99 10.61
C LYS A 151 -0.79 14.77 10.60
N TYR A 152 -0.43 13.69 9.91
CA TYR A 152 -1.19 12.45 9.89
C TYR A 152 -1.05 11.76 11.25
N ASN A 153 -2.12 11.75 12.03
CA ASN A 153 -2.07 11.16 13.36
C ASN A 153 -2.20 9.62 13.30
N LEU A 154 -1.99 8.96 14.44
CA LEU A 154 -1.99 7.50 14.51
C LEU A 154 -3.33 6.90 14.06
N LEU A 155 -4.45 7.51 14.43
CA LEU A 155 -5.77 7.06 13.98
C LEU A 155 -5.94 7.22 12.48
N ASP A 156 -5.45 8.32 11.89
CA ASP A 156 -5.50 8.53 10.45
C ASP A 156 -4.76 7.41 9.70
N ALA A 157 -3.57 7.00 10.16
CA ALA A 157 -2.84 5.88 9.55
C ALA A 157 -3.52 4.53 9.78
N ILE A 158 -4.09 4.30 10.97
CA ILE A 158 -4.83 3.07 11.28
C ILE A 158 -6.04 2.91 10.36
N ILE A 159 -6.83 3.98 10.19
CA ILE A 159 -8.00 3.96 9.31
C ILE A 159 -7.61 3.88 7.84
N LEU A 160 -6.51 4.53 7.43
CA LEU A 160 -5.96 4.42 6.07
C LEU A 160 -5.68 2.96 5.68
N GLU A 161 -4.99 2.22 6.55
CA GLU A 161 -4.67 0.79 6.36
C GLU A 161 -5.90 -0.11 6.44
N GLY A 162 -6.77 0.15 7.43
CA GLY A 162 -8.00 -0.60 7.63
C GLY A 162 -8.98 -0.51 6.44
N LEU A 163 -9.15 0.69 5.89
CA LEU A 163 -10.00 0.92 4.71
C LEU A 163 -9.46 0.21 3.48
N ALA A 164 -8.15 0.26 3.27
CA ALA A 164 -7.50 -0.38 2.13
C ALA A 164 -7.75 -1.89 2.11
N GLU A 165 -7.50 -2.60 3.22
CA GLU A 165 -7.77 -4.04 3.28
C GLU A 165 -9.25 -4.42 3.34
N TYR A 166 -10.08 -3.59 3.95
CA TYR A 166 -11.53 -3.78 3.87
C TYR A 166 -11.99 -3.77 2.41
N MET A 167 -11.45 -2.84 1.62
CA MET A 167 -11.78 -2.71 0.20
C MET A 167 -11.23 -3.85 -0.64
N VAL A 168 -10.06 -4.40 -0.30
CA VAL A 168 -9.57 -5.66 -0.91
C VAL A 168 -10.60 -6.77 -0.71
N GLY A 169 -11.10 -6.96 0.52
CA GLY A 169 -12.13 -7.95 0.81
C GLY A 169 -13.45 -7.70 0.06
N GLU A 170 -13.89 -6.45 0.00
CA GLU A 170 -15.12 -6.08 -0.73
C GLU A 170 -15.01 -6.32 -2.24
N GLN A 171 -13.85 -6.05 -2.84
CA GLN A 171 -13.65 -6.16 -4.30
C GLN A 171 -13.30 -7.58 -4.75
N LEU A 172 -12.44 -8.26 -4.00
CA LEU A 172 -11.75 -9.48 -4.45
C LEU A 172 -12.06 -10.70 -3.55
N GLY A 173 -12.76 -10.49 -2.44
CA GLY A 173 -13.10 -11.52 -1.45
C GLY A 173 -12.10 -11.61 -0.30
N GLU A 174 -12.59 -12.05 0.86
CA GLU A 174 -11.82 -12.11 2.11
C GLU A 174 -10.56 -12.99 2.02
N ALA A 175 -10.59 -14.02 1.16
CA ALA A 175 -9.45 -14.91 0.94
C ALA A 175 -8.21 -14.21 0.33
N LEU A 176 -8.39 -13.01 -0.24
CA LEU A 176 -7.29 -12.22 -0.83
C LEU A 176 -6.85 -11.05 0.06
N GLN A 177 -7.45 -10.89 1.24
CA GLN A 177 -7.00 -9.92 2.24
C GLN A 177 -5.68 -10.34 2.86
N ALA A 178 -4.95 -9.38 3.41
CA ALA A 178 -3.72 -9.66 4.12
C ALA A 178 -3.93 -10.52 5.38
N ASN A 179 -3.03 -11.48 5.63
CA ASN A 179 -3.12 -12.41 6.77
C ASN A 179 -3.28 -11.73 8.14
N TRP A 180 -2.81 -10.49 8.28
CA TRP A 180 -2.89 -9.77 9.54
C TRP A 180 -4.33 -9.40 9.95
N THR A 181 -5.30 -9.41 9.02
CA THR A 181 -6.72 -9.13 9.34
C THR A 181 -7.31 -10.15 10.31
N THR A 182 -6.69 -11.33 10.45
CA THR A 182 -7.16 -12.44 11.28
C THR A 182 -6.17 -12.89 12.35
N TYR A 183 -5.10 -12.13 12.62
CA TYR A 183 -4.08 -12.48 13.62
C TYR A 183 -4.64 -12.64 15.03
N TYR A 184 -5.72 -11.93 15.36
CA TYR A 184 -6.27 -11.87 16.70
C TYR A 184 -7.80 -11.94 16.69
N PRO A 185 -8.43 -12.57 17.70
CA PRO A 185 -9.89 -12.54 17.84
C PRO A 185 -10.43 -11.12 18.00
N ALA A 186 -11.60 -10.85 17.42
CA ALA A 186 -12.24 -9.52 17.47
C ALA A 186 -12.39 -8.96 18.90
N ALA A 187 -12.73 -9.81 19.88
CA ALA A 187 -12.85 -9.41 21.28
C ALA A 187 -11.51 -8.95 21.90
N GLN A 188 -10.39 -9.51 21.46
CA GLN A 188 -9.05 -9.13 21.91
C GLN A 188 -8.61 -7.81 21.26
N ILE A 189 -8.80 -7.67 19.94
CA ILE A 189 -8.53 -6.42 19.24
C ILE A 189 -9.34 -5.28 19.84
N LYS A 190 -10.63 -5.49 20.14
CA LYS A 190 -11.48 -4.47 20.76
C LYS A 190 -10.89 -3.94 22.07
N LYS A 191 -10.37 -4.81 22.95
CA LYS A 191 -9.71 -4.38 24.19
C LYS A 191 -8.50 -3.48 23.92
N TRP A 192 -7.70 -3.80 22.90
CA TRP A 192 -6.55 -2.96 22.52
C TRP A 192 -6.96 -1.67 21.83
N ILE A 193 -8.05 -1.66 21.06
CA ILE A 193 -8.64 -0.43 20.55
C ILE A 193 -8.97 0.51 21.71
N ASP A 194 -9.73 0.00 22.68
CA ASP A 194 -10.24 0.78 23.82
C ASP A 194 -9.09 1.31 24.72
N HIS A 195 -8.06 0.49 24.98
CA HIS A 195 -7.01 0.82 25.97
C HIS A 195 -5.68 1.31 25.37
N ILE A 196 -5.43 1.09 24.07
CA ILE A 196 -4.17 1.47 23.41
C ILE A 196 -4.44 2.45 22.28
N ILE A 197 -5.34 2.13 21.35
CA ILE A 197 -5.53 2.94 20.14
C ILE A 197 -6.20 4.27 20.46
N ILE A 198 -7.37 4.25 21.11
CA ILE A 198 -8.13 5.48 21.41
C ILE A 198 -7.28 6.46 22.24
N PRO A 199 -6.60 6.06 23.33
CA PRO A 199 -5.77 6.99 24.11
C PRO A 199 -4.56 7.56 23.36
N ASN A 200 -4.08 6.87 22.32
CA ASN A 200 -2.92 7.28 21.53
C ASN A 200 -3.29 7.78 20.11
N SER A 201 -4.58 7.92 19.81
CA SER A 201 -5.11 8.24 18.47
C SER A 201 -4.50 9.50 17.85
N LYS A 202 -4.21 10.51 18.67
CA LYS A 202 -3.67 11.81 18.23
C LYS A 202 -2.14 11.87 18.16
N LEU A 203 -1.42 10.76 18.38
CA LEU A 203 0.03 10.74 18.25
C LEU A 203 0.43 11.09 16.80
N THR A 204 1.43 11.97 16.67
CA THR A 204 2.02 12.33 15.36
C THR A 204 3.20 11.41 15.03
N PRO A 205 3.66 11.34 13.76
CA PRO A 205 4.75 10.44 13.34
C PRO A 205 6.08 10.67 14.07
N ASN A 206 6.33 11.89 14.55
CA ASN A 206 7.53 12.22 15.34
C ASN A 206 7.57 11.54 16.73
N ASN A 207 6.46 10.96 17.19
CA ASN A 207 6.42 10.26 18.47
C ASN A 207 6.89 8.80 18.31
N ARG A 208 7.86 8.37 19.12
CA ARG A 208 8.39 6.99 19.09
C ARG A 208 7.33 5.90 19.28
N LYS A 209 6.22 6.19 19.99
CA LYS A 209 5.11 5.25 20.17
C LYS A 209 4.29 5.05 18.91
N TYR A 210 4.31 6.00 17.97
CA TYR A 210 3.51 5.95 16.74
C TYR A 210 3.78 4.66 15.95
N GLU A 211 5.02 4.47 15.49
CA GLU A 211 5.39 3.27 14.74
C GLU A 211 5.35 2.01 15.61
N ALA A 212 5.62 2.14 16.91
CA ALA A 212 5.60 1.01 17.82
C ALA A 212 4.19 0.42 17.95
N ILE A 213 3.16 1.26 18.06
CA ILE A 213 1.75 0.84 18.10
C ILE A 213 1.29 0.39 16.71
N LEU A 214 1.58 1.18 15.67
CA LEU A 214 1.12 0.90 14.31
C LEU A 214 1.59 -0.48 13.82
N TYR A 215 2.90 -0.73 13.91
CA TYR A 215 3.50 -1.99 13.43
C TYR A 215 3.58 -3.09 14.48
N GLY A 216 3.30 -2.80 15.75
CA GLY A 216 3.44 -3.79 16.81
C GLY A 216 4.89 -4.13 17.15
N ARG A 217 5.67 -3.13 17.53
CA ARG A 217 7.06 -3.29 18.00
C ARG A 217 7.13 -3.23 19.53
N ASN A 218 8.23 -3.69 20.10
CA ASN A 218 8.46 -3.75 21.55
C ASN A 218 7.41 -4.63 22.25
N LEU A 219 6.64 -4.06 23.19
CA LEU A 219 5.60 -4.76 23.95
C LEU A 219 4.22 -4.70 23.28
N TYR A 220 4.11 -4.07 22.11
CA TYR A 220 2.84 -4.02 21.37
C TYR A 220 2.65 -5.27 20.52
N PRO A 221 1.42 -5.82 20.44
CA PRO A 221 1.08 -6.94 19.56
C PRO A 221 1.44 -6.66 18.10
N LYS A 222 1.97 -7.66 17.39
CA LYS A 222 2.37 -7.57 15.98
C LYS A 222 1.24 -6.97 15.12
N MET A 223 1.55 -5.96 14.30
CA MET A 223 0.58 -5.31 13.40
C MET A 223 -0.66 -4.73 14.11
N LEU A 224 -0.54 -4.35 15.39
CA LEU A 224 -1.69 -3.90 16.19
C LEU A 224 -2.51 -2.79 15.49
N GLY A 225 -1.85 -1.76 14.96
CA GLY A 225 -2.57 -0.67 14.29
C GLY A 225 -3.33 -1.13 13.05
N TYR A 226 -2.72 -1.97 12.22
CA TYR A 226 -3.35 -2.53 11.02
C TYR A 226 -4.59 -3.37 11.38
N CYS A 227 -4.43 -4.33 12.31
CA CYS A 227 -5.53 -5.17 12.79
C CYS A 227 -6.67 -4.34 13.40
N ALA A 228 -6.33 -3.31 14.19
CA ALA A 228 -7.30 -2.40 14.77
C ALA A 228 -8.06 -1.62 13.70
N GLY A 229 -7.36 -1.10 12.69
CA GLY A 229 -7.96 -0.35 11.59
C GLY A 229 -9.00 -1.18 10.83
N TYR A 230 -8.63 -2.40 10.45
CA TYR A 230 -9.55 -3.32 9.78
C TYR A 230 -10.78 -3.60 10.65
N GLN A 231 -10.59 -3.90 11.94
CA GLN A 231 -11.68 -4.18 12.86
C GLN A 231 -12.63 -2.98 13.06
N LEU A 232 -12.10 -1.76 13.12
CA LEU A 232 -12.90 -0.52 13.23
C LEU A 232 -13.77 -0.32 11.99
N VAL A 233 -13.17 -0.42 10.79
CA VAL A 233 -13.89 -0.29 9.51
C VAL A 233 -14.95 -1.38 9.36
N GLU A 234 -14.60 -2.63 9.65
CA GLU A 234 -15.53 -3.75 9.57
C GLU A 234 -16.72 -3.59 10.54
N ALA A 235 -16.44 -3.19 11.79
CA ALA A 235 -17.50 -2.94 12.79
C ALA A 235 -18.40 -1.76 12.40
N PHE A 236 -17.84 -0.69 11.83
CA PHE A 236 -18.58 0.46 11.33
C PHE A 236 -19.52 0.07 10.19
N THR A 237 -19.01 -0.65 9.18
CA THR A 237 -19.80 -1.07 8.00
C THR A 237 -20.90 -2.09 8.32
N LYS A 238 -20.74 -2.89 9.39
CA LYS A 238 -21.80 -3.79 9.89
C LYS A 238 -22.98 -3.03 10.51
N LYS A 239 -22.74 -1.82 11.03
CA LYS A 239 -23.76 -0.98 11.71
C LYS A 239 -24.32 0.12 10.82
N SER A 240 -23.53 0.60 9.85
CA SER A 240 -23.92 1.69 8.96
C SER A 240 -24.42 1.16 7.61
N LYS A 241 -25.13 2.02 6.86
CA LYS A 241 -25.47 1.76 5.45
C LYS A 241 -24.40 2.26 4.47
N VAL A 242 -23.33 2.90 4.98
CA VAL A 242 -22.27 3.51 4.16
C VAL A 242 -21.32 2.42 3.69
N LYS A 243 -21.04 2.37 2.38
CA LYS A 243 -20.21 1.33 1.74
C LYS A 243 -19.39 1.89 0.60
N GLY A 244 -18.41 1.13 0.13
CA GLY A 244 -17.60 1.47 -1.03
C GLY A 244 -17.00 2.87 -0.95
N LYS A 245 -17.10 3.63 -2.05
CA LYS A 245 -16.45 4.95 -2.18
C LYS A 245 -16.81 5.97 -1.12
N ASP A 246 -17.98 5.87 -0.48
CA ASP A 246 -18.42 6.87 0.48
C ASP A 246 -17.65 6.76 1.81
N LEU A 247 -17.10 5.57 2.11
CA LEU A 247 -16.18 5.36 3.24
C LEU A 247 -14.89 6.19 3.10
N LEU A 248 -14.43 6.40 1.86
CA LEU A 248 -13.18 7.12 1.56
C LEU A 248 -13.22 8.60 1.97
N LYS A 249 -14.41 9.15 2.24
CA LYS A 249 -14.62 10.57 2.56
C LYS A 249 -14.86 10.85 4.04
N LEU A 250 -15.11 9.81 4.84
CA LEU A 250 -15.46 9.95 6.26
C LEU A 250 -14.23 10.32 7.07
N ASP A 251 -14.31 11.24 8.03
CA ASP A 251 -13.17 11.49 8.93
C ASP A 251 -12.84 10.25 9.77
N SER A 252 -11.56 10.09 10.10
CA SER A 252 -11.04 8.89 10.79
C SER A 252 -11.73 8.66 12.14
N GLU A 253 -12.14 9.73 12.83
CA GLU A 253 -12.89 9.70 14.08
C GLU A 253 -14.31 9.09 13.93
N THR A 254 -14.88 9.06 12.73
CA THR A 254 -16.21 8.48 12.46
C THR A 254 -16.24 6.97 12.68
N PHE A 255 -15.07 6.31 12.65
CA PHE A 255 -14.94 4.87 12.76
C PHE A 255 -14.80 4.37 14.21
N LEU A 256 -14.72 5.27 15.19
CA LEU A 256 -14.64 4.94 16.62
C LEU A 256 -16.01 4.60 17.23
#